data_AF-A0A6I1PS64-F1
#
_entry.id   AF-A0A6I1PS64-F1
#
_cell.length_a   1.000
_cell.length_b   1.000
_cell.length_c   1.000
_cell.angle_alpha   90.00
_cell.angle_beta   90.00
_cell.angle_gamma   90.00
#
_symmetry.space_group_name_H-M   'P 1'
#
loop_
_entity.id
_entity.type
_entity.pdbx_description
1 polymer ?
#
loop_
_entity_poly.entity_id
_entity_poly.type
_entity_poly.pdbx_seq_one_letter_code
_entity_poly.pdbx_strand_id
1 'polypeptide(L)' 'MAKKFPINPLHPERVCWGCDHYCPANDMRCGDGQSRAQHPAELLRSP' A
#
# COMPACT_ATOMS: atom_id res chain seq x y z
N MET A 1 -15.04 -4.29 0.94
CA MET A 1 -15.35 -3.27 -0.08
C MET A 1 -14.17 -3.27 -1.04
N ALA A 2 -14.33 -3.18 -2.36
CA ALA A 2 -13.15 -3.10 -3.24
C ALA A 2 -12.52 -1.71 -3.06
N LYS A 3 -11.41 -1.63 -2.32
CA LYS A 3 -10.60 -0.41 -2.16
C LYS A 3 -10.33 0.19 -3.55
N LYS A 4 -10.69 1.45 -3.77
CA LYS A 4 -10.39 2.13 -5.03
C LYS A 4 -8.88 2.33 -5.12
N PHE A 5 -8.22 1.50 -5.93
CA PHE A 5 -6.82 1.68 -6.28
C PHE A 5 -6.69 2.92 -7.18
N PRO A 6 -6.09 4.02 -6.70
CA PRO A 6 -5.72 5.13 -7.57
C PRO A 6 -4.65 4.62 -8.53
N ILE A 7 -4.76 4.96 -9.81
CA ILE A 7 -3.76 4.56 -10.81
C ILE A 7 -2.41 5.21 -10.50
N ASN A 8 -2.42 6.46 -10.03
CA ASN A 8 -1.22 7.25 -9.74
C ASN A 8 -1.31 7.96 -8.38
N PRO A 9 -1.15 7.23 -7.26
CA PRO A 9 -1.00 7.87 -5.95
C PRO A 9 0.28 8.70 -5.90
N LEU A 10 0.24 9.84 -5.21
CA LEU A 10 1.39 10.76 -5.12
C LEU A 10 2.55 10.18 -4.29
N HIS A 11 2.21 9.45 -3.23
CA HIS A 11 3.14 8.82 -2.29
C HIS A 11 2.69 7.39 -1.92
N PRO A 12 2.71 6.44 -2.87
CA PRO A 12 2.32 5.05 -2.59
C PRO A 12 3.16 4.43 -1.47
N GLU A 13 4.39 4.92 -1.29
CA GLU A 13 5.35 4.45 -0.31
C GLU A 13 5.06 4.88 1.14
N ARG A 14 3.92 5.53 1.42
CA ARG A 14 3.56 5.96 2.77
C ARG A 14 2.41 5.16 3.37
N VAL A 15 1.76 4.31 2.56
CA VAL A 15 0.49 3.68 2.91
C VAL A 15 0.51 2.20 2.56
N CYS A 16 -0.05 1.36 3.44
CA CYS A 16 -0.25 -0.06 3.12
C CYS A 16 -1.40 -0.25 2.13
N TRP A 17 -1.13 -0.93 1.03
CA TRP A 17 -2.09 -1.21 -0.03
C TRP A 17 -2.88 -2.51 0.19
N GLY A 18 -2.47 -3.32 1.16
CA GLY A 18 -3.02 -4.66 1.43
C GLY A 18 -4.24 -4.69 2.35
N CYS A 19 -4.65 -3.55 2.93
CA CYS A 19 -5.89 -3.46 3.69
C CYS A 19 -6.74 -2.26 3.32
N ASP A 20 -8.04 -2.35 3.59
CA ASP A 20 -9.04 -1.32 3.29
C ASP A 20 -8.80 0.02 4.01
N HIS A 21 -8.20 0.00 5.21
CA HIS A 21 -8.09 1.17 6.07
C HIS A 21 -6.96 2.16 5.74
N TYR A 22 -6.17 1.94 4.68
CA TYR A 22 -5.00 2.77 4.35
C TYR A 22 -4.11 3.02 5.58
N CYS A 23 -3.60 1.94 6.17
CA CYS A 23 -2.74 2.07 7.34
C CYS A 23 -1.46 2.84 6.97
N PRO A 24 -1.10 3.89 7.71
CA PRO A 24 0.13 4.62 7.47
C PRO A 24 1.34 3.72 7.79
N ALA A 25 2.49 4.00 7.19
CA ALA A 25 3.71 3.22 7.41
C ALA A 25 4.12 3.10 8.90
N ASN A 26 3.71 4.06 9.73
CA ASN A 26 4.01 4.10 11.15
C ASN A 26 2.95 3.43 12.05
N ASP A 27 1.81 3.03 11.51
CA ASP A 27 0.72 2.37 12.26
C ASP A 27 0.08 1.28 11.37
N MET A 28 0.91 0.33 10.95
CA MET A 28 0.48 -0.76 10.07
C MET A 28 -0.35 -1.78 10.85
N ARG A 29 -1.68 -1.68 10.75
CA ARG A 29 -2.59 -2.68 11.33
C ARG A 29 -2.71 -3.95 10.50
N CYS A 30 -2.31 -3.89 9.24
CA CYS A 30 -2.41 -4.98 8.29
C CYS A 30 -1.00 -5.38 7.85
N GLY A 31 -0.57 -6.55 8.31
CA GLY A 31 0.80 -7.00 8.11
C GLY A 31 1.10 -8.35 8.76
N ASP A 32 0.41 -8.80 9.81
CA ASP A 32 0.69 -10.09 10.48
C ASP A 32 2.19 -10.31 10.81
N GLY A 33 2.96 -9.22 11.00
CA GLY A 33 4.43 -9.25 11.17
C GLY A 33 5.27 -8.97 9.91
N GLN A 34 4.64 -8.79 8.76
CA GLN A 34 5.28 -8.52 7.47
C GLN A 34 5.31 -7.02 7.12
N SER A 35 6.26 -6.69 6.23
CA SER A 35 6.37 -5.40 5.56
C SER A 35 5.05 -4.99 4.89
N ARG A 36 4.76 -3.69 4.79
CA ARG A 36 3.56 -3.18 4.11
C ARG A 36 3.41 -3.82 2.72
N ALA A 37 2.16 -4.02 2.30
CA ALA A 37 1.87 -4.31 0.91
C ALA A 37 2.08 -3.06 0.04
N GLN A 38 2.98 -3.17 -0.92
CA GLN A 38 3.34 -2.11 -1.88
C GLN A 38 2.26 -1.94 -2.94
N HIS A 39 2.14 -0.73 -3.49
CA HIS A 39 1.28 -0.45 -4.64
C HIS A 39 1.84 -1.14 -5.88
N PRO A 40 0.99 -1.62 -6.81
CA PRO A 40 1.47 -2.10 -8.11
C PRO A 40 2.36 -1.08 -8.85
N ALA A 41 2.11 0.23 -8.71
CA ALA A 41 2.98 1.27 -9.29
C ALA A 41 4.34 1.47 -8.56
N GLU A 42 4.53 0.88 -7.37
CA GLU A 42 5.86 0.73 -6.75
C GLU A 42 6.61 -0.45 -7.40
N LEU A 43 5.91 -1.57 -7.67
CA LEU A 43 6.47 -2.80 -8.23
C LEU A 43 6.76 -2.73 -9.73
N LEU A 44 5.90 -2.07 -10.51
CA LEU A 44 6.04 -1.93 -11.97
C LEU A 44 7.27 -1.10 -12.40
N ARG A 45 8.01 -0.52 -11.46
CA ARG A 45 9.28 0.18 -11.72
C ARG A 45 10.48 -0.76 -11.78
N SER A 46 10.30 -2.05 -11.53
CA SER A 46 11.36 -3.04 -11.71
C SER A 46 11.41 -3.47 -13.18
N PRO A 47 12.56 -3.32 -13.88
CA PRO A 47 12.73 -3.73 -15.28
C PRO A 47 12.60 -5.24 -15.48
#